data_AF-A0A074VUQ8-F1
#
_entry.id   AF-A0A074VUQ8-F1
#
_cell.length_a   1.000
_cell.length_b   1.000
_cell.length_c   1.000
_cell.angle_alpha   90.00
_cell.angle_beta   90.00
_cell.angle_gamma   90.00
#
_symmetry.space_group_name_H-M   'P 1'
#
loop_
_entity.id
_entity.type
_entity.pdbx_description
1 polymer ?
#
loop_
_entity_poly.entity_id
_entity_poly.type
_entity_poly.pdbx_seq_one_letter_code
_entity_poly.pdbx_strand_id
1 'polypeptide(L)'
;PAQPKCTACWTELDEITTPMPCGHYWCASCIVQRFTKIRNQTEWPVRCHHTKCIISLDTAKPFLRDEDIQRLIPLIEEFETAVMDRVYCSNTKCSTFIPRKDTDDRMAHCEACRTDTCSDCKGAAHESDDCPLPDQTEQKILIKSHKEKWQRCTRCGQMCERISGCSRIECLCGYNFCYHCAGPIYSC
;
A
#
# COMPACT_ATOMS: atom_id res chain seq x y z
N PRO A 1 2.37 39.75 16.05
CA PRO A 1 1.84 38.36 16.09
C PRO A 1 3.01 37.41 15.84
N ALA A 2 3.04 36.22 16.44
CA ALA A 2 4.11 35.26 16.17
C ALA A 2 3.95 34.68 14.77
N GLN A 3 5.03 34.65 13.97
CA GLN A 3 5.00 34.04 12.64
C GLN A 3 4.73 32.53 12.73
N PRO A 4 3.90 31.96 11.83
CA PRO A 4 3.67 30.53 11.80
C PRO A 4 4.98 29.78 11.51
N LYS A 5 5.15 28.59 12.10
CA LYS A 5 6.33 27.74 11.89
C LYS A 5 5.94 26.41 11.27
N CYS A 6 6.77 25.92 10.36
CA CYS A 6 6.62 24.60 9.78
C CYS A 6 6.71 23.52 10.87
N THR A 7 5.71 22.65 10.94
CA THR A 7 5.66 21.56 11.93
C THR A 7 6.76 20.52 11.74
N ALA A 8 7.33 20.39 10.53
CA ALA A 8 8.35 19.39 10.24
C ALA A 8 9.79 19.86 10.46
N CYS A 9 10.11 21.10 10.07
CA CYS A 9 11.48 21.63 10.13
C CYS A 9 11.64 22.87 11.02
N TRP A 10 10.56 23.35 11.62
CA TRP A 10 10.55 24.50 12.54
C TRP A 10 10.97 25.85 11.93
N THR A 11 11.13 25.90 10.60
CA THR A 11 11.38 27.13 9.85
C THR A 11 10.16 28.07 9.90
N GLU A 12 10.42 29.37 10.03
CA GLU A 12 9.41 30.42 9.96
C GLU A 12 8.78 30.49 8.57
N LEU A 13 7.48 30.78 8.54
CA LEU A 13 6.65 30.82 7.35
C LEU A 13 6.04 32.20 7.18
N ASP A 14 5.72 32.54 5.93
CA ASP A 14 5.04 33.78 5.61
C ASP A 14 3.64 33.83 6.25
N GLU A 15 3.19 35.03 6.64
CA GLU A 15 1.90 35.25 7.30
C GLU A 15 0.68 34.83 6.45
N ILE A 16 0.86 34.74 5.13
CA ILE A 16 -0.18 34.31 4.17
C ILE A 16 -0.33 32.79 4.05
N THR A 17 0.54 32.01 4.69
CA THR A 17 0.49 30.55 4.60
C THR A 17 -0.80 30.03 5.23
N THR A 18 -1.58 29.26 4.48
CA THR A 18 -2.83 28.68 4.99
C THR A 18 -2.54 27.42 5.82
N PRO A 19 -3.12 27.27 7.03
CA PRO A 19 -2.96 26.06 7.81
C PRO A 19 -3.71 24.88 7.18
N MET A 20 -3.23 23.67 7.45
CA MET A 20 -3.97 22.44 7.17
C MET A 20 -5.27 22.40 8.03
N PRO A 21 -6.26 21.54 7.70
CA PRO A 21 -7.50 21.40 8.49
C PRO A 21 -7.28 21.10 9.99
N CYS A 22 -6.12 20.54 10.32
CA CYS A 22 -5.68 20.27 11.68
C CYS A 22 -4.96 21.45 12.38
N GLY A 23 -4.94 22.65 11.78
CA GLY A 23 -4.33 23.87 12.34
C GLY A 23 -2.80 23.97 12.23
N HIS A 24 -2.14 22.95 11.68
CA HIS A 24 -0.68 22.91 11.54
C HIS A 24 -0.21 23.45 10.19
N TYR A 25 1.02 23.99 10.15
CA TYR A 25 1.61 24.60 8.96
C TYR A 25 2.79 23.78 8.43
N TRP A 26 2.99 23.79 7.11
CA TRP A 26 4.07 23.09 6.43
C TRP A 26 4.70 23.99 5.37
N CYS A 27 6.03 24.05 5.32
CA CYS A 27 6.72 24.69 4.20
C CYS A 27 6.65 23.80 2.95
N ALA A 28 6.75 24.44 1.77
CA ALA A 28 6.78 23.74 0.49
C ALA A 28 7.88 22.67 0.41
N SER A 29 9.09 22.98 0.90
CA SER A 29 10.22 22.05 0.85
C SER A 29 9.97 20.77 1.65
N CYS A 30 9.33 20.85 2.83
CA CYS A 30 8.97 19.67 3.61
C CYS A 30 7.85 18.85 2.95
N ILE A 31 6.88 19.50 2.30
CA ILE A 31 5.83 18.80 1.53
C ILE A 31 6.49 18.01 0.40
N VAL A 32 7.31 18.68 -0.42
CA VAL A 32 8.05 18.05 -1.53
C VAL A 32 8.88 16.89 -1.03
N GLN A 33 9.69 17.06 0.02
CA GLN A 33 10.51 15.99 0.58
C GLN A 33 9.71 14.78 1.07
N ARG A 34 8.54 14.99 1.69
CA ARG A 34 7.71 13.87 2.17
C ARG A 34 7.11 13.09 1.01
N PHE A 35 6.56 13.77 0.00
CA PHE A 35 5.93 13.13 -1.15
C PHE A 35 6.96 12.47 -2.08
N THR A 36 8.07 13.13 -2.34
CA THR A 36 9.15 12.56 -3.18
C THR A 36 9.82 11.34 -2.57
N LYS A 37 9.71 11.13 -1.25
CA LYS A 37 10.22 9.93 -0.57
C LYS A 37 9.28 8.72 -0.65
N ILE A 38 8.02 8.89 -1.02
CA ILE A 38 7.08 7.76 -1.11
C ILE A 38 7.54 6.77 -2.18
N ARG A 39 7.80 5.55 -1.75
CA ARG A 39 8.24 4.38 -2.52
C ARG A 39 7.49 3.12 -2.11
N ASN A 40 6.98 3.03 -0.88
CA ASN A 40 6.27 1.85 -0.38
C ASN A 40 5.06 2.21 0.51
N GLN A 41 4.23 1.20 0.80
CA GLN A 41 3.00 1.34 1.56
C GLN A 41 3.19 1.99 2.95
N THR A 42 4.35 1.82 3.60
CA THR A 42 4.57 2.35 4.96
C THR A 42 4.72 3.87 4.98
N GLU A 43 5.01 4.47 3.82
CA GLU A 43 5.20 5.92 3.65
C GLU A 43 3.90 6.63 3.25
N TRP A 44 2.81 5.88 3.02
CA TRP A 44 1.50 6.38 2.66
C TRP A 44 0.43 5.99 3.70
N PRO A 45 -0.50 6.88 4.08
CA PRO A 45 -0.59 8.29 3.67
C PRO A 45 0.41 9.18 4.42
N VAL A 46 0.76 10.32 3.82
CA VAL A 46 1.54 11.36 4.50
C VAL A 46 0.68 11.96 5.61
N ARG A 47 1.17 11.89 6.85
CA ARG A 47 0.43 12.36 8.03
C ARG A 47 1.17 13.49 8.74
N CYS A 48 0.40 14.43 9.29
CA CYS A 48 0.90 15.33 10.31
C CYS A 48 1.11 14.56 11.62
N HIS A 49 2.23 14.82 12.30
CA HIS A 49 2.63 14.05 13.48
C HIS A 49 1.70 14.26 14.68
N HIS A 50 1.07 15.43 14.83
CA HIS A 50 0.30 15.76 16.03
C HIS A 50 -1.12 15.21 16.02
N THR A 51 -1.84 15.38 14.91
CA THR A 51 -3.27 15.04 14.81
C THR A 51 -3.51 13.83 13.91
N LYS A 52 -2.46 13.26 13.31
CA LYS A 52 -2.53 12.22 12.28
C LYS A 52 -3.40 12.60 11.08
N CYS A 53 -3.70 13.90 10.88
CA CYS A 53 -4.40 14.40 9.69
C CYS A 53 -3.59 14.01 8.44
N ILE A 54 -4.30 13.63 7.37
CA ILE A 54 -3.70 13.24 6.10
C ILE A 54 -3.41 14.50 5.28
N ILE A 55 -2.22 14.58 4.72
CA ILE A 55 -1.87 15.56 3.68
C ILE A 55 -2.16 14.87 2.35
N SER A 56 -3.17 15.34 1.61
CA SER A 56 -3.55 14.74 0.34
C SER A 56 -2.56 15.09 -0.77
N LEU A 57 -2.55 14.30 -1.84
CA LEU A 57 -1.77 14.61 -3.03
C LEU A 57 -2.19 15.96 -3.63
N ASP A 58 -3.49 16.30 -3.62
CA ASP A 58 -3.98 17.58 -4.15
C ASP A 58 -3.42 18.79 -3.42
N THR A 59 -3.22 18.72 -2.10
CA THR A 59 -2.54 19.77 -1.35
C THR A 59 -1.07 19.89 -1.74
N ALA A 60 -0.43 18.79 -2.12
CA ALA A 60 0.98 18.76 -2.49
C ALA A 60 1.26 19.14 -3.95
N LYS A 61 0.32 18.90 -4.87
CA LYS A 61 0.46 19.14 -6.32
C LYS A 61 1.06 20.51 -6.67
N PRO A 62 0.65 21.65 -6.07
CA PRO A 62 1.21 22.96 -6.41
C PRO A 62 2.72 23.11 -6.15
N PHE A 63 3.31 22.23 -5.33
CA PHE A 63 4.72 22.27 -4.95
C PHE A 63 5.56 21.21 -5.66
N LEU A 64 4.93 20.23 -6.32
CA LEU A 64 5.59 19.10 -6.95
C LEU A 64 5.83 19.36 -8.44
N ARG A 65 6.88 18.73 -8.98
CA ARG A 65 7.11 18.70 -10.44
C ARG A 65 6.16 17.70 -11.09
N ASP A 66 5.81 17.93 -12.35
CA ASP A 66 4.91 17.04 -13.11
C ASP A 66 5.41 15.58 -13.13
N GLU A 67 6.72 15.37 -13.26
CA GLU A 67 7.35 14.05 -13.21
C GLU A 67 7.11 13.34 -11.87
N ASP A 68 7.17 14.07 -10.76
CA ASP A 68 6.92 13.52 -9.42
C ASP A 68 5.44 13.16 -9.25
N ILE A 69 4.53 13.99 -9.78
CA ILE A 69 3.09 13.74 -9.76
C ILE A 69 2.76 12.48 -10.59
N GLN A 70 3.26 12.38 -11.82
CA GLN A 70 3.04 11.23 -12.69
C GLN A 70 3.54 9.92 -12.09
N ARG A 71 4.66 9.96 -11.35
CA ARG A 71 5.18 8.82 -10.60
C ARG A 71 4.31 8.45 -9.40
N LEU A 72 3.75 9.45 -8.71
CA LEU A 72 3.01 9.25 -7.46
C LEU A 72 1.58 8.76 -7.66
N ILE A 73 0.89 9.20 -8.71
CA ILE A 73 -0.49 8.79 -8.99
C ILE A 73 -0.69 7.26 -8.96
N PRO A 74 0.03 6.46 -9.77
CA PRO A 74 -0.18 5.01 -9.79
C PRO A 74 0.25 4.32 -8.47
N LEU A 75 1.25 4.85 -7.77
CA LEU A 75 1.67 4.32 -6.46
C LEU A 75 0.60 4.57 -5.40
N ILE A 76 0.01 5.76 -5.38
CA ILE A 76 -1.03 6.11 -4.42
C ILE A 76 -2.30 5.30 -4.71
N GLU A 77 -2.69 5.15 -5.97
CA GLU A 77 -3.80 4.31 -6.38
C GLU A 77 -3.61 2.85 -5.93
N GLU A 78 -2.40 2.28 -6.13
CA GLU A 78 -2.04 0.97 -5.59
C GLU A 78 -2.20 0.93 -4.06
N PHE A 79 -1.66 1.94 -3.36
CA PHE A 79 -1.63 1.95 -1.90
C PHE A 79 -3.01 2.19 -1.26
N GLU A 80 -3.92 2.86 -1.96
CA GLU A 80 -5.30 3.08 -1.56
C GLU A 80 -6.20 1.90 -1.92
N THR A 81 -5.85 1.13 -2.96
CA THR A 81 -6.52 -0.13 -3.28
C THR A 81 -6.30 -1.12 -2.13
N ALA A 82 -7.37 -1.75 -1.64
CA ALA A 82 -7.28 -2.75 -0.60
C ALA A 82 -6.36 -3.90 -1.03
N VAL A 83 -5.48 -4.37 -0.15
CA VAL A 83 -4.42 -5.34 -0.50
C VAL A 83 -4.99 -6.61 -1.13
N MET A 84 -6.19 -7.02 -0.72
CA MET A 84 -6.89 -8.18 -1.30
C MET A 84 -7.31 -7.97 -2.74
N ASP A 85 -7.66 -6.74 -3.10
CA ASP A 85 -8.23 -6.40 -4.41
C ASP A 85 -7.15 -6.02 -5.42
N ARG A 86 -5.92 -5.77 -4.96
CA ARG A 86 -4.77 -5.48 -5.83
C ARG A 86 -4.48 -6.64 -6.76
N VAL A 87 -4.32 -6.30 -8.04
CA VAL A 87 -3.89 -7.20 -9.10
C VAL A 87 -2.58 -6.65 -9.66
N TYR A 88 -1.62 -7.55 -9.83
CA TYR A 88 -0.33 -7.24 -10.44
C TYR A 88 -0.18 -8.05 -11.72
N CYS A 89 0.56 -7.52 -12.68
CA CYS A 89 0.84 -8.23 -13.92
C CYS A 89 1.50 -9.59 -13.64
N SER A 90 0.91 -10.66 -14.16
CA SER A 90 1.37 -12.05 -13.97
C SER A 90 2.72 -12.32 -14.66
N ASN A 91 3.08 -11.51 -15.65
CA ASN A 91 4.43 -11.49 -16.20
C ASN A 91 5.43 -11.02 -15.14
N THR A 92 6.24 -11.94 -14.64
CA THR A 92 7.22 -11.72 -13.56
C THR A 92 8.26 -10.66 -13.87
N LYS A 93 8.57 -10.40 -15.15
CA LYS A 93 9.47 -9.32 -15.57
C LYS A 93 8.82 -7.93 -15.49
N CYS A 94 7.49 -7.86 -15.58
CA CYS A 94 6.73 -6.62 -15.52
C CYS A 94 6.26 -6.34 -14.09
N SER A 95 5.48 -7.25 -13.49
CA SER A 95 4.97 -7.18 -12.11
C SER A 95 4.33 -5.85 -11.69
N THR A 96 3.92 -5.02 -12.66
CA THR A 96 3.33 -3.70 -12.42
C THR A 96 1.91 -3.86 -11.89
N PHE A 97 1.52 -2.98 -10.95
CA PHE A 97 0.14 -2.89 -10.47
C PHE A 97 -0.80 -2.55 -11.62
N ILE A 98 -1.93 -3.26 -11.70
CA ILE A 98 -2.98 -3.02 -12.69
C ILE A 98 -4.18 -2.42 -11.95
N PRO A 99 -4.49 -1.14 -12.17
CA PRO A 99 -5.70 -0.53 -11.64
C PRO A 99 -6.93 -1.32 -12.11
N ARG A 100 -7.74 -1.81 -11.17
CA ARG A 100 -9.04 -2.38 -11.53
C ARG A 100 -9.95 -1.24 -12.01
N LYS A 101 -10.44 -1.34 -13.23
CA LYS A 101 -11.58 -0.53 -13.68
C LYS A 101 -12.84 -1.19 -13.11
N ASP A 102 -13.84 -0.41 -12.71
CA ASP A 102 -15.10 -0.86 -12.06
C ASP A 102 -15.92 -1.90 -12.85
N THR A 103 -15.48 -2.27 -14.04
CA THR A 103 -16.03 -3.37 -14.81
C THR A 103 -15.69 -4.70 -14.12
N ASP A 104 -16.71 -5.52 -13.91
CA ASP A 104 -16.70 -6.87 -13.34
C ASP A 104 -15.97 -7.90 -14.25
N ASP A 105 -14.84 -7.48 -14.83
CA ASP A 105 -14.02 -8.30 -15.69
C ASP A 105 -13.04 -9.09 -14.83
N ARG A 106 -13.13 -10.40 -14.98
CA ARG A 106 -12.28 -11.38 -14.32
C ARG A 106 -10.84 -11.34 -14.85
N MET A 107 -10.60 -10.56 -15.90
CA MET A 107 -9.30 -10.27 -16.47
C MET A 107 -8.86 -8.83 -16.23
N ALA A 108 -7.60 -8.68 -15.82
CA ALA A 108 -6.92 -7.41 -15.66
C ALA A 108 -5.88 -7.26 -16.77
N HIS A 109 -6.08 -6.29 -17.66
CA HIS A 109 -5.18 -6.00 -18.78
C HIS A 109 -4.02 -5.10 -18.35
N CYS A 110 -2.77 -5.55 -18.56
CA CYS A 110 -1.59 -4.74 -18.27
C CYS A 110 -1.23 -3.81 -19.44
N GLU A 111 -1.47 -2.51 -19.32
CA GLU A 111 -1.10 -1.52 -20.35
C GLU A 111 0.42 -1.45 -20.63
N ALA A 112 1.26 -1.82 -19.66
CA ALA A 112 2.72 -1.73 -19.78
C ALA A 112 3.33 -2.83 -20.67
N CYS A 113 2.79 -4.05 -20.62
CA CYS A 113 3.35 -5.19 -21.37
C CYS A 113 2.31 -6.02 -22.14
N ARG A 114 1.04 -5.61 -22.11
CA ARG A 114 -0.11 -6.24 -22.76
C ARG A 114 -0.40 -7.68 -22.30
N THR A 115 0.11 -8.06 -21.13
CA THR A 115 -0.19 -9.36 -20.51
C THR A 115 -1.51 -9.25 -19.73
N ASP A 116 -2.38 -10.23 -19.90
CA ASP A 116 -3.61 -10.35 -19.13
C ASP A 116 -3.39 -11.23 -17.89
N THR A 117 -3.95 -10.77 -16.76
CA THR A 117 -3.89 -11.46 -15.47
C THR A 117 -5.31 -11.83 -15.04
N CYS A 118 -5.50 -13.04 -14.52
CA CYS A 118 -6.76 -13.39 -13.85
C CYS A 118 -6.86 -12.67 -12.50
N SER A 119 -7.92 -11.89 -12.33
CA SER A 119 -8.21 -11.07 -11.16
C SER A 119 -8.46 -11.88 -9.87
N ASP A 120 -8.87 -13.15 -10.01
CA ASP A 120 -9.22 -14.03 -8.90
C ASP A 120 -8.02 -14.83 -8.37
N CYS A 121 -7.36 -15.59 -9.24
CA CYS A 121 -6.18 -16.37 -8.85
C CYS A 121 -4.88 -15.54 -8.89
N LYS A 122 -4.91 -14.34 -9.46
CA LYS A 122 -3.76 -13.43 -9.65
C LYS A 122 -2.64 -14.02 -10.52
N GLY A 123 -2.94 -15.10 -11.25
CA GLY A 123 -2.07 -15.76 -12.21
C GLY A 123 -2.29 -15.28 -13.65
N ALA A 124 -1.71 -15.99 -14.61
CA ALA A 124 -1.97 -15.72 -16.03
C ALA A 124 -3.47 -15.85 -16.35
N ALA A 125 -3.97 -15.01 -17.25
CA ALA A 125 -5.34 -15.12 -17.74
C ALA A 125 -5.62 -16.50 -18.35
N HIS A 126 -6.86 -16.97 -18.18
CA HIS A 126 -7.32 -18.27 -18.65
C HIS A 126 -8.78 -18.17 -19.08
N GLU A 127 -9.18 -18.99 -20.06
CA GLU A 127 -10.54 -18.97 -20.62
C GLU A 127 -11.58 -19.68 -19.75
N SER A 128 -11.15 -20.61 -18.87
CA SER A 128 -12.06 -21.37 -18.02
C SER A 128 -12.68 -20.51 -16.91
N ASP A 129 -13.93 -20.80 -16.57
CA ASP A 129 -14.61 -20.22 -15.42
C ASP A 129 -14.00 -20.67 -14.08
N ASP A 130 -13.33 -21.81 -14.04
CA ASP A 130 -12.59 -22.22 -12.86
C ASP A 130 -11.13 -21.81 -12.98
N CYS A 131 -10.58 -21.25 -11.90
CA CYS A 131 -9.15 -20.99 -11.82
C CYS A 131 -8.37 -22.31 -11.82
N PRO A 132 -7.18 -22.34 -12.46
CA PRO A 132 -6.35 -23.53 -12.48
C PRO A 132 -5.99 -23.96 -11.05
N LEU A 133 -5.90 -25.27 -10.85
CA LEU A 133 -5.44 -25.82 -9.57
C LEU A 133 -3.99 -25.38 -9.31
N PRO A 134 -3.61 -25.20 -8.03
CA PRO A 134 -2.26 -24.79 -7.68
C PRO A 134 -1.20 -25.75 -8.24
N ASP A 135 -0.09 -25.21 -8.71
CA ASP A 135 1.00 -26.01 -9.26
C ASP A 135 1.76 -26.79 -8.16
N GLN A 136 2.72 -27.65 -8.53
CA GLN A 136 3.48 -28.43 -7.54
C GLN A 136 4.25 -27.56 -6.53
N THR A 137 4.72 -26.38 -6.94
CA THR A 137 5.46 -25.47 -6.08
C THR A 137 4.52 -24.82 -5.07
N GLU A 138 3.38 -24.31 -5.55
CA GLU A 138 2.32 -23.73 -4.72
C GLU A 138 1.76 -24.77 -3.75
N GLN A 139 1.53 -26.00 -4.20
CA GLN A 139 1.12 -27.12 -3.34
C GLN A 139 2.15 -27.40 -2.25
N LYS A 140 3.45 -27.42 -2.56
CA LYS A 140 4.52 -27.59 -1.56
C LYS A 140 4.52 -26.47 -0.53
N ILE A 141 4.30 -25.22 -0.96
CA ILE A 141 4.18 -24.07 -0.06
C ILE A 141 2.96 -24.23 0.84
N LEU A 142 1.80 -24.62 0.30
CA LEU A 142 0.58 -24.85 1.08
C LEU A 142 0.77 -25.97 2.10
N ILE A 143 1.35 -27.10 1.72
CA ILE A 143 1.67 -28.21 2.63
C ILE A 143 2.62 -27.76 3.74
N LYS A 144 3.70 -27.04 3.39
CA LYS A 144 4.65 -26.50 4.35
C LYS A 144 3.97 -25.52 5.31
N SER A 145 3.13 -24.63 4.78
CA SER A 145 2.39 -23.64 5.58
C SER A 145 1.50 -24.30 6.63
N HIS A 146 0.84 -25.40 6.27
CA HIS A 146 0.01 -26.17 7.20
C HIS A 146 0.86 -26.88 8.26
N LYS A 147 1.97 -27.51 7.85
CA LYS A 147 2.90 -28.20 8.76
C LYS A 147 3.52 -27.25 9.79
N GLU A 148 3.96 -26.09 9.34
CA GLU A 148 4.64 -25.07 10.16
C GLU A 148 3.65 -24.07 10.81
N LYS A 149 2.34 -24.28 10.63
CA LYS A 149 1.25 -23.45 11.19
C LYS A 149 1.40 -21.97 10.87
N TRP A 150 1.80 -21.66 9.63
CA TRP A 150 1.81 -20.29 9.12
C TRP A 150 0.41 -19.69 9.18
N GLN A 151 0.34 -18.39 9.44
CA GLN A 151 -0.92 -17.68 9.63
C GLN A 151 -1.20 -16.77 8.45
N ARG A 152 -2.45 -16.71 8.01
CA ARG A 152 -2.88 -15.67 7.07
C ARG A 152 -3.20 -14.40 7.83
N CYS A 153 -2.68 -13.27 7.35
CA CYS A 153 -3.08 -11.97 7.85
C CYS A 153 -4.57 -11.75 7.58
N THR A 154 -5.37 -11.53 8.62
CA THR A 154 -6.82 -11.33 8.48
C THR A 154 -7.20 -10.04 7.74
N ARG A 155 -6.25 -9.10 7.61
CA ARG A 155 -6.46 -7.85 6.86
C ARG A 155 -6.15 -7.98 5.36
N CYS A 156 -5.13 -8.75 4.98
CA CYS A 156 -4.63 -8.76 3.60
C CYS A 156 -4.42 -10.15 3.00
N GLY A 157 -4.82 -11.22 3.70
CA GLY A 157 -4.76 -12.61 3.23
C GLY A 157 -3.36 -13.19 3.07
N GLN A 158 -2.31 -12.37 3.11
CA GLN A 158 -0.92 -12.80 2.96
C GLN A 158 -0.53 -13.82 4.02
N MET A 159 0.19 -14.85 3.59
CA MET A 159 0.72 -15.87 4.47
C MET A 159 1.94 -15.32 5.22
N CYS A 160 1.94 -15.45 6.54
CA CYS A 160 2.99 -14.97 7.42
C CYS A 160 3.62 -16.16 8.14
N GLU A 161 4.94 -16.30 8.00
CA GLU A 161 5.77 -17.21 8.79
C GLU A 161 6.33 -16.48 10.02
N ARG A 162 6.33 -17.14 11.17
CA ARG A 162 7.02 -16.64 12.37
C ARG A 162 8.35 -17.35 12.53
N ILE A 163 9.44 -16.59 12.39
CA ILE A 163 10.81 -17.12 12.48
C ILE A 163 11.18 -17.48 13.93
N SER A 164 10.87 -16.63 14.91
CA SER A 164 11.08 -16.89 16.33
C SER A 164 10.40 -15.83 17.22
N GLY A 165 10.40 -16.02 18.55
CA GLY A 165 10.05 -14.97 19.51
C GLY A 165 8.54 -14.79 19.78
N CYS A 166 8.14 -13.55 20.01
CA CYS A 166 6.80 -13.14 20.48
C CYS A 166 5.67 -13.66 19.56
N SER A 167 4.49 -13.87 20.14
CA SER A 167 3.27 -14.18 19.38
C SER A 167 2.75 -12.98 18.59
N ARG A 168 3.15 -11.75 18.94
CA ARG A 168 2.85 -10.55 18.14
C ARG A 168 3.70 -10.53 16.89
N ILE A 169 3.05 -10.54 15.73
CA ILE A 169 3.70 -10.34 14.44
C ILE A 169 3.11 -9.15 13.70
N GLU A 170 3.91 -8.55 12.82
CA GLU A 170 3.49 -7.49 11.92
C GLU A 170 3.55 -7.99 10.49
N CYS A 171 2.42 -7.94 9.78
CA CYS A 171 2.37 -8.23 8.36
C CYS A 171 3.05 -7.11 7.57
N LEU A 172 3.54 -7.41 6.36
CA LEU A 172 4.05 -6.38 5.44
C LEU A 172 3.02 -5.30 5.08
N CYS A 173 1.71 -5.56 5.29
CA CYS A 173 0.67 -4.54 5.18
C CYS A 173 0.56 -3.58 6.40
N GLY A 174 1.44 -3.73 7.40
CA GLY A 174 1.48 -2.98 8.66
C GLY A 174 0.47 -3.44 9.71
N TYR A 175 -0.34 -4.46 9.44
CA TYR A 175 -1.29 -4.99 10.43
C TYR A 175 -0.59 -5.86 11.46
N ASN A 176 -0.80 -5.53 12.74
CA ASN A 176 -0.27 -6.26 13.88
C ASN A 176 -1.31 -7.25 14.41
N PHE A 177 -0.96 -8.53 14.53
CA PHE A 177 -1.89 -9.57 14.98
C PHE A 177 -1.17 -10.67 15.76
N CYS A 178 -1.94 -11.48 16.50
CA CYS A 178 -1.40 -12.62 17.24
C CYS A 178 -1.25 -13.84 16.31
N TYR A 179 -0.06 -14.42 16.27
CA TYR A 179 0.26 -15.60 15.47
C TYR A 179 -0.46 -16.88 15.95
N HIS A 180 -0.96 -16.93 17.19
CA HIS A 180 -1.65 -18.12 17.68
C HIS A 180 -3.12 -18.17 17.25
N CYS A 181 -3.81 -17.03 17.26
CA CYS A 181 -5.25 -16.97 16.99
C CYS A 181 -5.62 -16.21 15.72
N ALA A 182 -4.65 -15.63 15.00
CA ALA A 182 -4.85 -14.72 13.87
C ALA A 182 -5.69 -13.46 14.20
N GLY A 183 -6.02 -13.26 15.47
CA GLY A 183 -6.88 -12.17 15.95
C GLY A 183 -6.13 -10.87 16.24
N PRO A 184 -6.87 -9.77 16.48
CA PRO A 184 -6.30 -8.51 16.93
C PRO A 184 -5.42 -8.70 18.17
N ILE A 185 -4.27 -8.03 18.22
CA ILE A 185 -3.30 -8.23 19.32
C ILE A 185 -3.84 -7.82 20.70
N TYR A 186 -4.84 -6.95 20.75
CA TYR A 186 -5.44 -6.44 21.98
C TYR A 186 -6.57 -7.31 22.54
N SER A 187 -6.98 -8.35 21.79
CA SER A 187 -8.09 -9.24 22.16
C SER A 187 -7.64 -10.68 22.44
N CYS A 188 -6.33 -10.91 22.58
CA CYS A 188 -5.72 -12.22 22.78
C CYS A 188 -5.26 -12.41 24.23
#